data_AF-A0A179BTU5-F1
#
_entry.id   AF-A0A179BTU5-F1
#
_cell.length_a   1.000
_cell.length_b   1.000
_cell.length_c   1.000
_cell.angle_alpha   90.00
_cell.angle_beta   90.00
_cell.angle_gamma   90.00
#
_symmetry.space_group_name_H-M   'P 1'
#
loop_
_entity.id
_entity.type
_entity.pdbx_description
1 polymer ?
#
loop_
_entity_poly.entity_id
_entity_poly.type
_entity_poly.pdbx_seq_one_letter_code
_entity_poly.pdbx_strand_id
1 'polypeptide(L)'
;MTQIGEEHCSRWGGIPQGKLTEFNRRAIGLLCRGFGLGPWNIPVNWARVKWGSERHTKFVTSGHGLATWDFNRLTQLVIGAHDECIRVEISPCAFRYLSIEMWPRAGREGGMAERHPTIEQAIAGYRRAARQQ
;
A
#
# COMPACT_ATOMS: atom_id res chain seq x y z
N MET A 1 12.35 -16.19 -5.71
CA MET A 1 11.22 -15.63 -6.49
C MET A 1 10.24 -16.76 -6.75
N THR A 2 9.11 -16.80 -6.05
CA THR A 2 8.04 -17.75 -6.38
C THR A 2 7.04 -16.99 -7.24
N GLN A 3 7.05 -17.24 -8.55
CA GLN A 3 6.03 -16.71 -9.45
C GLN A 3 4.69 -17.33 -9.02
N ILE A 4 3.76 -16.47 -8.59
CA ILE A 4 2.40 -16.89 -8.26
C ILE A 4 1.68 -17.08 -9.60
N GLY A 5 1.46 -18.33 -10.00
CA GLY A 5 0.76 -18.66 -11.24
C GLY A 5 -0.72 -18.25 -11.21
N GLU A 6 -1.28 -17.94 -12.38
CA GLU A 6 -2.67 -17.48 -12.59
C GLU A 6 -3.74 -18.43 -12.00
N GLU A 7 -3.43 -19.73 -11.91
CA GLU A 7 -4.35 -20.79 -11.52
C GLU A 7 -4.45 -21.02 -9.99
N HIS A 8 -3.56 -20.42 -9.18
CA HIS A 8 -3.47 -20.71 -7.74
C HIS A 8 -4.40 -19.85 -6.87
N CYS A 9 -5.33 -19.13 -7.51
CA CYS A 9 -6.24 -18.15 -6.92
C CYS A 9 -7.69 -18.67 -6.78
N SER A 10 -7.88 -19.98 -6.63
CA SER A 10 -9.22 -20.57 -6.60
C SER A 10 -9.82 -20.58 -5.19
N ARG A 11 -10.89 -19.77 -5.07
CA ARG A 11 -11.99 -19.79 -4.08
C ARG A 11 -11.67 -19.08 -2.76
N TRP A 12 -12.70 -18.40 -2.22
CA TRP A 12 -12.78 -17.67 -0.93
C TRP A 12 -12.60 -16.13 -0.97
N GLY A 13 -13.60 -15.47 -1.57
CA GLY A 13 -14.47 -14.56 -0.79
C GLY A 13 -14.18 -13.06 -0.77
N GLY A 14 -13.65 -12.44 -1.83
CA GLY A 14 -13.68 -10.97 -1.93
C GLY A 14 -12.63 -10.33 -2.83
N ILE A 15 -11.55 -11.05 -3.17
CA ILE A 15 -10.59 -10.60 -4.17
C ILE A 15 -11.08 -11.04 -5.57
N PRO A 16 -11.44 -10.11 -6.47
CA PRO A 16 -11.99 -10.45 -7.78
C PRO A 16 -10.87 -10.80 -8.76
N GLN A 17 -10.34 -12.02 -8.67
CA GLN A 17 -9.12 -12.48 -9.36
C GLN A 17 -9.09 -12.16 -10.87
N GLY A 18 -10.20 -12.36 -11.58
CA GLY A 18 -10.30 -12.08 -13.02
C GLY A 18 -10.52 -10.61 -13.41
N LYS A 19 -10.69 -9.68 -12.45
CA LYS A 19 -10.96 -8.25 -12.69
C LYS A 19 -9.91 -7.31 -12.10
N LEU A 20 -8.82 -7.85 -11.55
CA LEU A 20 -7.74 -7.02 -11.02
C LEU A 20 -6.95 -6.40 -12.17
N THR A 21 -6.68 -5.10 -12.07
CA THR A 21 -5.70 -4.40 -12.91
C THR A 21 -4.29 -4.73 -12.44
N GLU A 22 -3.28 -4.42 -13.26
CA GLU A 22 -1.87 -4.54 -12.85
C GLU A 22 -1.59 -3.73 -11.58
N PHE A 23 -2.11 -2.50 -11.51
CA PHE A 23 -1.97 -1.66 -10.33
C PHE A 23 -2.58 -2.31 -9.08
N ASN A 24 -3.76 -2.93 -9.17
CA ASN A 24 -4.34 -3.60 -8.01
C ASN A 24 -3.44 -4.72 -7.50
N ARG A 25 -2.81 -5.50 -8.40
CA ARG A 25 -1.85 -6.55 -8.01
C ARG A 25 -0.63 -5.97 -7.30
N ARG A 26 -0.08 -4.85 -7.82
CA ARG A 26 1.04 -4.14 -7.19
C ARG A 26 0.67 -3.59 -5.82
N ALA A 27 -0.52 -3.01 -5.67
CA ALA A 27 -1.03 -2.50 -4.40
C ALA A 27 -1.20 -3.63 -3.35
N ILE A 28 -1.74 -4.79 -3.75
CA ILE A 28 -1.82 -5.98 -2.89
C ILE A 28 -0.41 -6.44 -2.49
N GLY A 29 0.52 -6.52 -3.44
CA GLY A 29 1.90 -6.93 -3.20
C GLY A 29 2.62 -6.02 -2.21
N LEU A 30 2.50 -4.70 -2.38
CA LEU A 30 3.03 -3.70 -1.45
C LEU A 30 2.43 -3.88 -0.05
N LEU A 31 1.11 -4.06 0.05
CA LEU A 31 0.44 -4.25 1.34
C LEU A 31 0.91 -5.53 2.05
N CYS A 32 1.03 -6.64 1.33
CA CYS A 32 1.54 -7.91 1.86
C CYS A 32 2.98 -7.78 2.36
N ARG A 33 3.86 -7.14 1.58
CA ARG A 33 5.25 -6.87 1.99
C ARG A 33 5.32 -5.97 3.22
N GLY A 34 4.53 -4.89 3.24
CA GLY A 34 4.45 -3.97 4.37
C GLY A 34 4.01 -4.65 5.67
N PHE A 35 3.09 -5.61 5.57
CA PHE A 35 2.59 -6.34 6.74
C PHE A 35 3.45 -7.57 7.11
N GLY A 36 4.34 -8.01 6.23
CA GLY A 36 5.10 -9.25 6.39
C GLY A 36 4.22 -10.50 6.36
N LEU A 37 3.07 -10.42 5.69
CA LEU A 37 2.05 -11.46 5.68
C LEU A 37 1.65 -11.78 4.24
N GLY A 38 1.35 -13.06 4.00
CA GLY A 38 0.69 -13.44 2.76
C GLY A 38 -0.70 -12.80 2.65
N PRO A 39 -1.26 -12.68 1.44
CA PRO A 39 -2.61 -12.14 1.23
C PRO A 39 -3.69 -12.91 2.00
N TRP A 40 -3.38 -14.14 2.43
CA TRP A 40 -4.20 -15.03 3.24
C TRP A 40 -4.33 -14.61 4.71
N ASN A 41 -3.28 -14.00 5.26
CA ASN A 41 -3.16 -13.72 6.71
C ASN A 41 -3.23 -12.22 7.02
N ILE A 42 -3.29 -11.38 5.98
CA ILE A 42 -3.35 -9.94 6.16
C ILE A 42 -4.73 -9.51 6.66
N PRO A 43 -4.83 -8.60 7.64
CA PRO A 43 -6.08 -8.22 8.29
C PRO A 43 -6.94 -7.27 7.43
N VAL A 44 -7.15 -7.61 6.17
CA VAL A 44 -7.93 -6.82 5.21
C VAL A 44 -9.33 -7.39 5.08
N ASN A 45 -10.33 -6.53 5.19
CA ASN A 45 -11.69 -6.88 4.82
C ASN A 45 -11.85 -6.81 3.29
N TRP A 46 -11.59 -7.93 2.62
CA TRP A 46 -11.62 -8.02 1.15
C TRP A 46 -12.96 -7.64 0.52
N ALA A 47 -14.08 -7.91 1.20
CA ALA A 47 -15.42 -7.54 0.74
C ALA A 47 -15.66 -6.01 0.74
N ARG A 48 -14.85 -5.25 1.49
CA ARG A 48 -14.94 -3.77 1.58
C ARG A 48 -13.84 -3.06 0.80
N VAL A 49 -12.96 -3.80 0.13
CA VAL A 49 -11.92 -3.18 -0.70
C VAL A 49 -12.60 -2.45 -1.86
N LYS A 50 -12.26 -1.18 -2.05
CA LYS A 50 -12.65 -0.46 -3.26
C LYS A 50 -11.55 -0.66 -4.29
N TRP A 51 -11.82 -1.56 -5.22
CA TRP A 51 -11.08 -1.71 -6.45
C TRP A 51 -11.47 -0.52 -7.34
N GLY A 52 -10.73 0.58 -7.23
CA GLY A 52 -10.88 1.67 -8.20
C GLY A 52 -10.45 1.20 -9.59
N SER A 53 -10.55 2.12 -10.56
CA SER A 53 -9.88 1.93 -11.86
C SER A 53 -8.35 1.79 -11.68
N GLU A 54 -7.59 1.80 -12.77
CA GLU A 54 -6.12 1.70 -12.79
C GLU A 54 -5.37 2.78 -11.96
N ARG A 55 -6.08 3.69 -11.29
CA ARG A 55 -5.52 4.84 -10.57
C ARG A 55 -5.70 4.79 -9.05
N HIS A 56 -6.44 3.84 -8.50
CA HIS A 56 -6.74 3.85 -7.06
C HIS A 56 -7.16 2.49 -6.49
N THR A 57 -6.65 2.13 -5.31
CA THR A 57 -7.12 0.98 -4.53
C THR A 57 -7.24 1.38 -3.06
N LYS A 58 -8.38 1.08 -2.41
CA LYS A 58 -8.60 1.34 -0.98
C LYS A 58 -8.84 0.05 -0.22
N PHE A 59 -7.96 -0.24 0.73
CA PHE A 59 -8.07 -1.37 1.65
C PHE A 59 -8.67 -0.91 2.98
N VAL A 60 -9.47 -1.77 3.60
CA VAL A 60 -10.00 -1.56 4.96
C VAL A 60 -9.35 -2.59 5.87
N THR A 61 -8.62 -2.13 6.88
CA THR A 61 -7.88 -2.98 7.82
C THR A 61 -8.32 -2.76 9.26
N SER A 62 -8.34 -3.84 10.04
CA SER A 62 -8.56 -3.80 11.49
C SER A 62 -7.34 -4.29 12.25
N GLY A 63 -7.02 -3.64 13.36
CA GLY A 63 -6.47 -4.35 14.52
C GLY A 63 -5.01 -4.79 14.47
N HIS A 64 -4.21 -4.37 13.49
CA HIS A 64 -2.76 -4.54 13.56
C HIS A 64 -2.11 -3.15 13.56
N GLY A 65 -1.54 -2.76 14.69
CA GLY A 65 -0.86 -1.47 14.82
C GLY A 65 0.16 -1.26 13.70
N LEU A 66 0.24 -0.01 13.23
CA LEU A 66 1.18 0.45 12.22
C LEU A 66 2.33 1.17 12.91
N ALA A 67 3.20 0.40 13.58
CA ALA A 67 4.36 0.94 14.27
C ALA A 67 5.52 1.19 13.30
N THR A 68 6.32 2.22 13.58
CA THR A 68 7.56 2.52 12.85
C THR A 68 8.75 1.67 13.34
N TRP A 69 8.65 1.14 14.55
CA TRP A 69 9.66 0.29 15.20
C TRP A 69 8.96 -0.75 16.07
N ASP A 70 9.54 -1.96 16.14
CA ASP A 70 8.96 -3.18 16.70
C ASP A 70 7.59 -3.54 16.10
N PHE A 71 7.49 -4.70 15.44
CA PHE A 71 6.41 -4.95 14.48
C PHE A 71 6.27 -3.80 13.45
N ASN A 72 7.40 -3.42 12.83
CA ASN A 72 7.68 -2.23 12.00
C ASN A 72 6.90 -2.10 10.67
N ARG A 73 5.63 -2.51 10.64
CA ARG A 73 4.79 -2.57 9.44
C ARG A 73 4.64 -1.21 8.76
N LEU A 74 4.57 -0.13 9.53
CA LEU A 74 4.48 1.22 8.93
C LEU A 74 5.76 1.59 8.20
N THR A 75 6.92 1.26 8.76
CA THR A 75 8.21 1.51 8.12
C THR A 75 8.36 0.72 6.83
N GLN A 76 8.02 -0.58 6.84
CA GLN A 76 8.05 -1.42 5.64
C GLN A 76 7.09 -0.90 4.56
N LEU A 77 5.88 -0.48 4.95
CA LEU A 77 4.90 0.10 4.05
C LEU A 77 5.39 1.42 3.44
N VAL A 78 5.98 2.31 4.24
CA VAL A 78 6.54 3.59 3.77
C VAL A 78 7.67 3.35 2.79
N ILE A 79 8.65 2.52 3.13
CA ILE A 79 9.78 2.22 2.23
C ILE A 79 9.27 1.63 0.91
N GLY A 80 8.44 0.59 0.98
CA GLY A 80 7.89 -0.03 -0.22
C GLY A 80 7.04 0.90 -1.08
N ALA A 81 6.31 1.85 -0.47
CA ALA A 81 5.54 2.87 -1.19
C ALA A 81 6.45 3.79 -2.01
N HIS A 82 7.56 4.21 -1.40
CA HIS A 82 8.58 4.98 -2.11
C HIS A 82 9.22 4.17 -3.23
N ASP A 83 9.61 2.91 -3.01
CA ASP A 83 10.25 2.08 -4.03
C ASP A 83 9.34 1.82 -5.23
N GLU A 84 8.06 1.54 -4.98
CA GLU A 84 7.08 1.21 -6.02
C GLU A 84 6.48 2.44 -6.73
N CYS A 85 6.85 3.68 -6.39
CA CYS A 85 6.16 4.87 -6.88
C CYS A 85 4.64 4.81 -6.58
N ILE A 86 4.25 4.41 -5.38
CA ILE A 86 2.85 4.35 -4.97
C ILE A 86 2.65 5.34 -3.82
N ARG A 87 1.79 6.33 -4.01
CA ARG A 87 1.35 7.17 -2.89
C ARG A 87 0.48 6.31 -2.00
N VAL A 88 0.87 6.18 -0.73
CA VAL A 88 0.06 5.56 0.31
C VAL A 88 -0.49 6.64 1.24
N GLU A 89 -1.77 6.54 1.56
CA GLU A 89 -2.46 7.36 2.55
C GLU A 89 -3.12 6.46 3.58
N ILE A 90 -3.04 6.84 4.86
CA ILE A 90 -3.74 6.16 5.95
C ILE A 90 -4.78 7.13 6.50
N SER A 91 -6.05 6.73 6.47
CA SER A 91 -7.19 7.57 6.85
C SER A 91 -8.13 6.83 7.80
N PRO A 92 -8.86 7.54 8.68
CA PRO A 92 -9.89 6.92 9.50
C PRO A 92 -11.01 6.35 8.62
N CYS A 93 -11.49 5.15 8.93
CA CYS A 93 -12.58 4.51 8.17
C CYS A 93 -13.83 4.26 9.02
N ALA A 94 -13.67 3.70 10.23
CA ALA A 94 -14.75 3.43 11.18
C ALA A 94 -14.16 3.18 12.58
N PHE A 95 -15.00 2.99 13.60
CA PHE A 95 -14.53 2.64 14.95
C PHE A 95 -13.63 1.40 14.91
N ARG A 96 -12.34 1.56 15.28
CA ARG A 96 -11.28 0.54 15.24
C ARG A 96 -10.79 0.10 13.85
N TYR A 97 -11.21 0.76 12.78
CA TYR A 97 -10.77 0.46 11.41
C TYR A 97 -10.06 1.64 10.76
N LEU A 98 -8.99 1.34 10.03
CA LEU A 98 -8.27 2.28 9.19
C LEU A 98 -8.46 1.92 7.72
N SER A 99 -8.43 2.92 6.86
CA SER A 99 -8.23 2.71 5.43
C SER A 99 -6.79 2.97 5.03
N ILE A 100 -6.27 2.09 4.17
CA ILE A 100 -5.01 2.27 3.47
C ILE A 100 -5.36 2.48 2.00
N GLU A 101 -5.12 3.68 1.50
CA GLU A 101 -5.47 4.11 0.16
C GLU A 101 -4.20 4.28 -0.67
N MET A 102 -4.22 3.79 -1.91
CA MET A 102 -3.06 3.70 -2.77
C MET A 102 -3.34 4.27 -4.15
N TRP A 103 -2.42 5.09 -4.66
CA TRP A 103 -2.45 5.65 -6.02
C TRP A 103 -1.11 5.44 -6.71
N PRO A 104 -1.07 4.94 -7.96
CA PRO A 104 0.17 4.86 -8.70
C PRO A 104 0.61 6.27 -9.08
N ARG A 105 1.92 6.49 -9.07
CA ARG A 105 2.57 7.68 -9.60
C ARG A 105 3.28 7.32 -10.90
N ALA A 106 3.27 8.25 -11.85
CA ALA A 106 3.84 8.04 -13.19
C ALA A 106 5.37 7.88 -13.15
N GLY A 107 6.02 8.50 -12.16
CA GLY A 107 7.47 8.40 -11.99
C GLY A 107 8.01 9.23 -10.84
N ARG A 108 9.28 9.64 -10.98
CA ARG A 108 10.00 10.46 -9.98
C ARG A 108 9.97 11.96 -10.26
N GLU A 109 9.52 12.31 -11.46
CA GLU A 109 9.50 13.68 -11.99
C GLU A 109 8.07 14.11 -12.33
N GLY A 110 7.89 15.40 -12.63
CA GLY A 110 6.59 16.00 -12.94
C GLY A 110 5.93 16.69 -11.75
N GLY A 111 4.62 16.91 -11.86
CA GLY A 111 3.83 17.59 -10.83
C GLY A 111 3.70 16.79 -9.53
N MET A 112 3.23 17.43 -8.46
CA MET A 112 3.03 16.76 -7.15
C MET A 112 2.07 15.56 -7.20
N ALA A 113 1.10 15.59 -8.12
CA ALA A 113 0.16 14.48 -8.33
C ALA A 113 0.72 13.37 -9.25
N GLU A 114 1.82 13.63 -9.96
CA GLU A 114 2.39 12.70 -10.94
C GLU A 114 3.62 11.97 -10.38
N ARG A 115 4.41 12.68 -9.56
CA ARG A 115 5.67 12.17 -9.02
C ARG A 115 5.53 11.49 -7.66
N HIS A 116 6.48 10.61 -7.37
CA HIS A 116 6.74 10.11 -6.02
C HIS A 116 8.24 10.19 -5.72
N PRO A 117 8.69 10.90 -4.66
CA PRO A 117 10.11 10.94 -4.32
C PRO A 117 10.64 9.56 -3.94
N THR A 118 11.94 9.35 -4.03
CA THR A 118 12.59 8.20 -3.37
C THR A 118 12.57 8.38 -1.85
N ILE A 119 12.86 7.32 -1.09
CA ILE A 119 12.89 7.40 0.36
C ILE A 119 14.00 8.33 0.85
N GLU A 120 15.16 8.35 0.20
CA GLU A 120 16.28 9.23 0.53
C GLU A 120 15.93 10.69 0.31
N GLN A 121 15.26 10.99 -0.80
CA GLN A 121 14.79 12.34 -1.11
C GLN A 121 13.75 12.81 -0.08
N ALA A 122 12.84 11.91 0.33
CA ALA A 122 11.84 12.20 1.35
C ALA A 122 12.50 12.46 2.72
N ILE A 123 13.47 11.62 3.13
CA ILE A 123 14.26 11.80 4.35
C ILE A 123 15.01 13.13 4.32
N ALA A 124 15.68 13.46 3.22
CA ALA A 124 16.39 14.72 3.05
C ALA A 124 15.43 15.92 3.16
N GLY A 125 14.25 15.83 2.55
CA GLY A 125 13.20 16.84 2.67
C GLY A 125 12.73 17.04 4.11
N TYR A 126 12.41 15.95 4.80
CA TYR A 126 12.00 15.96 6.21
C TYR A 126 13.06 16.60 7.11
N ARG A 127 14.33 16.17 6.98
CA ARG A 127 15.44 16.69 7.79
C ARG A 127 15.72 18.18 7.52
N ARG A 128 15.53 18.66 6.29
CA ARG A 128 15.66 20.10 5.97
C ARG A 128 14.57 20.92 6.66
N ALA A 129 13.32 20.47 6.59
CA ALA A 129 12.20 21.16 7.24
C ALA A 129 12.37 21.25 8.76
N ALA A 130 12.89 20.20 9.39
CA ALA A 130 13.15 20.16 10.83
C ALA A 130 14.25 21.13 11.30
N ARG A 131 15.18 21.53 10.42
CA ARG A 131 16.25 22.51 10.75
C ARG A 131 15.82 23.96 10.61
N GLN A 132 14.65 24.21 10.04
CA GLN A 132 14.10 25.54 9.78
C GLN A 132 13.03 25.95 10.81
N GLN A 133 12.80 25.09 11.81
CA GLN A 133 11.96 25.33 12.99
C GLN A 133 12.87 25.54 14.19
#